data_AF-A0A1Y2K232-F1
#
_entry.id   AF-A0A1Y2K232-F1
#
_cell.length_a   1.000
_cell.length_b   1.000
_cell.length_c   1.000
_cell.angle_alpha   90.00
_cell.angle_beta   90.00
_cell.angle_gamma   90.00
#
_symmetry.space_group_name_H-M   'P 1'
#
loop_
_entity.id
_entity.type
_entity.pdbx_description
1 polymer ?
#
loop_
_entity_poly.entity_id
_entity_poly.type
_entity_poly.pdbx_seq_one_letter_code
_entity_poly.pdbx_strand_id
1 'polypeptide(L)'
;MPGITDSAIEWDNEIPVAITLELRGGQTIRVDFVQQSAVQTTGKPLKEKQREWCLQMADYLMRQALLKRQDEKRQEGSDGAKPLEFYAKIDPNVTWWG
;
A
#
# COMPACT_ATOMS: atom_id res chain seq x y z
N MET A 1 -0.70 7.00 -24.78
CA MET A 1 -1.46 6.92 -23.51
C MET A 1 -0.84 7.89 -22.52
N PRO A 2 -1.61 8.53 -21.62
CA PRO A 2 -1.02 9.28 -20.51
C PRO A 2 -0.22 8.28 -19.68
N GLY A 3 1.08 8.53 -19.54
CA GLY A 3 1.92 7.73 -18.64
C GLY A 3 2.10 8.50 -17.34
N ILE A 4 2.07 7.82 -16.20
CA ILE A 4 2.45 8.43 -14.92
C ILE A 4 3.98 8.58 -14.94
N THR A 5 4.46 9.80 -14.69
CA THR A 5 5.89 10.11 -14.57
C THR A 5 6.35 10.11 -13.12
N ASP A 6 5.48 10.55 -12.22
CA ASP A 6 5.72 10.56 -10.79
C ASP A 6 4.41 10.42 -10.02
N SER A 7 4.48 9.98 -8.76
CA SER A 7 3.33 9.88 -7.87
C SER A 7 3.73 10.14 -6.42
N ALA A 8 2.98 11.02 -5.75
CA ALA A 8 3.17 11.33 -4.34
C ALA A 8 1.90 10.99 -3.54
N ILE A 9 2.04 10.22 -2.47
CA ILE A 9 0.93 9.83 -1.59
C ILE A 9 0.97 10.70 -0.34
N GLU A 10 -0.16 11.35 -0.03
CA GLU A 10 -0.39 12.07 1.21
C GLU A 10 -1.02 11.12 2.23
N TRP A 11 -0.45 11.10 3.44
CA TRP A 11 -0.87 10.24 4.53
C TRP A 11 -1.34 11.07 5.71
N ASP A 12 -2.48 10.71 6.27
CA ASP A 12 -2.90 11.12 7.61
C ASP A 12 -2.61 9.96 8.57
N ASN A 13 -1.49 10.07 9.29
CA ASN A 13 -0.94 9.01 10.13
C ASN A 13 -0.63 7.72 9.35
N GLU A 14 -1.55 6.74 9.45
CA GLU A 14 -1.44 5.44 8.78
C GLU A 14 -2.38 5.30 7.58
N ILE A 15 -3.30 6.25 7.42
CA ILE A 15 -4.35 6.19 6.41
C ILE A 15 -3.93 7.09 5.24
N PRO A 16 -3.84 6.56 4.01
CA PRO A 16 -3.57 7.38 2.85
C PRO A 16 -4.83 8.20 2.51
N VAL A 17 -4.68 9.52 2.40
CA VAL A 17 -5.80 10.46 2.21
C VAL A 17 -5.91 10.97 0.78
N ALA A 18 -4.78 11.15 0.11
CA ALA A 18 -4.75 11.60 -1.27
C ALA A 18 -3.52 11.04 -2.01
N ILE A 19 -3.62 10.97 -3.33
CA ILE A 19 -2.47 10.73 -4.20
C ILE A 19 -2.45 11.78 -5.31
N THR A 20 -1.29 12.37 -5.52
CA THR A 20 -1.03 13.26 -6.64
C THR A 20 -0.27 12.48 -7.70
N LEU A 21 -0.81 12.40 -8.90
CA LEU A 21 -0.18 11.78 -10.06
C LEU A 21 0.27 12.86 -11.03
N GLU A 22 1.53 12.80 -11.40
CA GLU A 22 2.08 13.57 -12.51
C GLU A 22 2.04 12.73 -13.78
N LEU A 23 1.47 13.30 -14.85
CA LEU A 23 1.32 12.64 -16.13
C LEU A 23 2.25 13.25 -17.17
N ARG A 24 2.66 12.41 -18.13
CA ARG A 24 3.38 12.85 -19.33
C ARG A 24 2.62 13.99 -20.02
N GLY A 25 3.28 15.12 -20.18
CA GLY A 25 2.68 16.35 -20.72
C GLY A 25 2.40 17.42 -19.67
N GLY A 26 2.93 17.29 -18.45
CA GLY A 26 2.84 18.30 -17.40
C GLY A 26 1.45 18.45 -16.79
N GLN A 27 0.62 17.41 -16.91
CA GLN A 27 -0.69 17.37 -16.28
C GLN A 27 -0.55 16.77 -14.90
N THR A 28 -1.22 17.37 -13.92
CA THR A 28 -1.21 16.90 -12.54
C THR A 28 -2.64 16.62 -12.12
N ILE A 29 -2.90 15.43 -11.60
CA ILE A 29 -4.21 15.04 -11.07
C ILE A 29 -4.04 14.65 -9.60
N ARG A 30 -4.85 15.24 -8.74
CA ARG A 30 -4.96 14.89 -7.34
C ARG A 30 -6.23 14.06 -7.15
N VAL A 31 -6.08 12.87 -6.60
CA VAL A 31 -7.20 12.01 -6.21
C VAL A 31 -7.28 12.04 -4.69
N ASP A 32 -8.40 12.56 -4.18
CA ASP A 32 -8.75 12.56 -2.78
C ASP A 32 -9.63 11.34 -2.49
N PHE A 33 -9.15 10.47 -1.60
CA PHE A 33 -9.82 9.21 -1.29
C PHE A 33 -10.87 9.35 -0.20
N VAL A 34 -10.79 10.40 0.63
CA VAL A 34 -11.80 10.70 1.65
C VAL A 34 -13.06 11.24 0.98
N GLN A 35 -12.89 12.15 0.03
CA GLN A 35 -13.98 12.75 -0.74
C GLN A 35 -14.33 11.96 -2.01
N GLN A 36 -13.58 10.90 -2.31
CA GLN A 36 -13.69 10.12 -3.55
C GLN A 36 -13.72 10.99 -4.83
N SER A 37 -12.92 12.05 -4.83
CA SER A 37 -12.92 13.04 -5.90
C SER A 37 -11.57 13.08 -6.59
N ALA A 38 -11.58 13.27 -7.92
CA ALA A 38 -10.37 13.53 -8.68
C ALA A 38 -10.44 14.95 -9.23
N VAL A 39 -9.52 15.79 -8.74
CA VAL A 39 -9.35 17.18 -9.13
C VAL A 39 -8.11 17.27 -10.00
N GLN A 40 -8.26 17.82 -11.20
CA GLN A 40 -7.11 18.14 -12.01
C GLN A 40 -6.53 19.47 -11.55
N THR A 41 -5.29 19.44 -11.06
CA THR A 41 -4.61 20.61 -10.52
C THR A 41 -3.94 21.43 -11.62
N THR A 42 -3.41 20.76 -12.65
CA THR A 42 -2.60 21.40 -13.69
C THR A 42 -2.84 20.79 -15.08
N GLY A 43 -2.77 21.63 -16.12
CA GLY A 43 -2.76 21.22 -17.53
C GLY A 43 -4.13 21.17 -18.22
N LYS A 44 -4.15 20.66 -19.46
CA LYS A 44 -5.39 20.53 -20.26
C LYS A 44 -6.33 19.51 -19.64
N PRO A 45 -7.66 19.72 -19.66
CA PRO A 45 -8.63 18.79 -19.09
C PRO A 45 -8.45 17.38 -19.68
N LEU A 46 -8.34 16.39 -18.80
CA LEU A 46 -8.27 14.99 -19.19
C LEU A 46 -9.60 14.53 -19.81
N LYS A 47 -9.51 13.70 -20.86
CA LYS A 47 -10.69 13.02 -21.40
C LYS A 47 -11.22 12.02 -20.37
N GLU A 48 -12.52 11.71 -20.43
CA GLU A 48 -13.19 10.81 -19.51
C GLU A 48 -12.45 9.47 -19.31
N LYS A 49 -12.13 8.75 -20.40
CA LYS A 49 -11.33 7.52 -20.34
C LYS A 49 -9.96 7.69 -19.67
N GLN A 50 -9.32 8.85 -19.83
CA GLN A 50 -8.02 9.12 -19.19
C GLN A 50 -8.19 9.37 -17.70
N ARG A 51 -9.28 10.03 -17.31
CA ARG A 51 -9.64 10.26 -15.91
C ARG A 51 -9.98 8.96 -15.19
N GLU A 52 -10.78 8.11 -15.81
CA GLU A 52 -11.08 6.75 -15.30
C GLU A 52 -9.80 5.92 -15.14
N TRP A 53 -8.92 5.95 -16.14
CA TRP A 53 -7.64 5.27 -16.06
C TRP A 53 -6.78 5.82 -14.91
N CYS A 54 -6.70 7.14 -14.73
CA CYS A 54 -5.95 7.73 -13.61
C CYS A 54 -6.52 7.33 -12.25
N LEU A 55 -7.85 7.26 -12.13
CA LEU A 55 -8.52 6.79 -10.91
C LEU A 55 -8.17 5.33 -10.59
N GLN A 56 -8.20 4.45 -11.61
CA GLN A 56 -7.82 3.05 -11.43
C GLN A 56 -6.34 2.90 -11.06
N MET A 57 -5.45 3.70 -11.65
CA MET A 57 -4.03 3.69 -11.31
C MET A 57 -3.76 4.26 -9.92
N ALA A 58 -4.49 5.31 -9.51
CA ALA A 58 -4.41 5.85 -8.17
C ALA A 58 -4.78 4.79 -7.12
N ASP A 59 -5.88 4.06 -7.32
CA ASP A 59 -6.30 2.96 -6.44
C ASP A 59 -5.26 1.82 -6.41
N TYR A 60 -4.74 1.43 -7.58
CA TYR A 60 -3.69 0.42 -7.66
C TYR A 60 -2.42 0.80 -6.88
N LEU A 61 -1.89 2.01 -7.12
CA LEU A 61 -0.68 2.50 -6.46
C LEU A 61 -0.88 2.59 -4.95
N MET A 62 -2.08 2.98 -4.51
CA MET A 62 -2.38 3.05 -3.09
C MET A 62 -2.42 1.67 -2.43
N ARG A 63 -3.04 0.67 -3.08
CA ARG A 63 -3.01 -0.72 -2.59
C ARG A 63 -1.58 -1.24 -2.50
N GLN A 64 -0.72 -0.93 -3.47
CA GLN A 64 0.69 -1.32 -3.41
C GLN A 64 1.43 -0.66 -2.24
N ALA A 65 1.17 0.62 -1.99
CA ALA A 65 1.79 1.33 -0.88
C ALA A 65 1.35 0.77 0.49
N LEU A 66 0.07 0.41 0.64
CA LEU A 66 -0.46 -0.24 1.84
C LEU A 66 0.18 -1.61 2.07
N LEU A 67 0.28 -2.43 1.02
CA LEU A 67 0.91 -3.76 1.10
C LEU A 67 2.38 -3.64 1.52
N LYS A 68 3.13 -2.71 0.90
CA LYS A 68 4.54 -2.48 1.22
C LYS A 68 4.73 -2.10 2.70
N ARG A 69 3.88 -1.21 3.21
CA ARG A 69 3.93 -0.78 4.62
C ARG A 69 3.57 -1.91 5.58
N GLN A 70 2.64 -2.79 5.19
CA GLN A 70 2.32 -3.99 5.98
C GLN A 70 3.50 -4.95 6.05
N ASP A 71 4.20 -5.15 4.93
CA ASP A 71 5.41 -5.98 4.87
C ASP A 71 6.55 -5.37 5.69
N GLU A 72 6.76 -4.05 5.62
CA GLU A 72 7.73 -3.31 6.44
C GLU A 72 7.42 -3.47 7.94
N LYS A 73 6.17 -3.28 8.37
CA LYS A 73 5.74 -3.53 9.77
C LYS A 73 5.95 -4.97 10.21
N ARG A 74 5.75 -5.94 9.31
CA ARG A 74 5.97 -7.37 9.60
C ARG A 74 7.45 -7.69 9.78
N GLN A 75 8.33 -7.02 9.03
CA GLN A 75 9.78 -7.16 9.16
C GLN A 75 10.30 -6.48 10.42
N GLU A 76 9.78 -5.30 10.78
CA GLU A 76 10.14 -4.61 12.04
C GLU A 76 9.67 -5.39 13.28
N GLY A 77 8.57 -6.13 13.19
CA GLY A 77 8.10 -7.03 14.24
C GLY A 77 8.90 -8.34 14.40
N SER A 78 9.89 -8.61 13.54
CA SER A 78 10.71 -9.83 13.61
C SER A 78 12.02 -9.63 14.37
N ASP A 79 11.99 -8.88 15.47
CA ASP A 79 13.14 -8.78 16.38
C ASP A 79 13.26 -10.10 17.17
N GLY A 80 13.97 -11.06 16.56
CA GLY A 80 14.43 -12.29 17.19
C GLY A 80 13.32 -13.27 17.56
N ALA A 81 12.88 -14.08 16.59
CA ALA A 81 12.32 -15.39 16.90
C ALA A 81 13.40 -16.21 17.61
N LYS A 82 13.50 -16.10 18.94
CA LYS A 82 14.33 -16.98 19.75
C LYS A 82 13.83 -18.40 19.46
N PRO A 83 14.70 -19.34 19.06
CA PRO A 83 14.29 -20.73 18.93
C PRO A 83 13.71 -21.16 20.28
N LEU A 84 12.47 -21.67 20.25
CA LEU A 84 11.87 -22.30 21.42
C LEU A 84 12.77 -23.49 21.79
N GLU A 85 13.56 -23.34 22.84
CA GLU A 85 14.26 -24.47 23.44
C GLU A 85 13.21 -25.41 24.03
N PHE A 86 12.88 -26.45 23.27
CA PHE A 86 12.01 -27.51 23.73
C PHE A 86 12.79 -28.37 24.72
N TYR A 87 12.60 -28.11 26.01
CA TYR A 87 12.99 -29.04 27.05
C TYR A 87 11.88 -30.09 27.17
N ALA A 88 12.10 -31.25 26.56
CA ALA A 88 11.28 -32.43 26.81
C ALA A 88 11.38 -32.76 28.31
N LYS A 89 10.41 -32.33 29.10
CA LYS A 89 10.19 -32.96 30.41
C LYS A 89 9.73 -34.37 30.10
N ILE A 90 10.62 -35.33 30.32
CA ILE A 90 10.27 -36.75 30.35
C ILE A 90 9.26 -36.89 31.47
N ASP A 91 7.97 -36.88 31.13
CA ASP A 91 6.91 -37.21 32.07
C ASP A 91 6.97 -38.73 32.30
N PRO A 92 7.31 -39.20 33.52
CA PRO A 92 7.45 -40.62 33.81
C PRO A 92 6.13 -41.39 33.70
N ASN A 93 4.98 -40.72 33.49
CA ASN A 93 3.66 -41.34 33.35
C ASN A 93 3.17 -41.48 31.91
N VAL A 94 3.95 -41.11 30.88
CA VAL A 94 3.52 -41.24 29.48
C VAL A 94 4.01 -42.57 28.89
N THR A 95 3.15 -43.58 28.94
CA THR A 95 3.35 -44.85 28.23
C THR A 95 2.91 -44.69 26.77
N TRP A 96 3.86 -44.59 25.85
CA TRP A 96 3.58 -44.65 24.41
C TRP A 96 3.35 -46.11 24.04
N TRP A 97 2.10 -46.50 23.77
CA TRP A 97 1.83 -47.81 23.18
C TRP A 97 2.00 -47.69 21.67
N GLY A 98 2.98 -48.42 21.15
CA GLY A 98 3.13 -48.69 19.71
C GLY A 98 2.14 -49.72 19.21
#